data_AF-A0A8X6JXR6-F1
#
_entry.id   AF-A0A8X6JXR6-F1
#
_cell.length_a   1.000
_cell.length_b   1.000
_cell.length_c   1.000
_cell.angle_alpha   90.00
_cell.angle_beta   90.00
_cell.angle_gamma   90.00
#
_symmetry.space_group_name_H-M   'P 1'
#
loop_
_entity.id
_entity.type
_entity.pdbx_description
1 polymer ?
#
loop_
_entity_poly.entity_id
_entity_poly.type
_entity_poly.pdbx_seq_one_letter_code
_entity_poly.pdbx_strand_id
1 'polypeptide(L)'
;MFFLSNASCILDCLKKRADSEDADELAGLSEAKTKNLPPSTGQKIRKFKHGFRPFGRNKHGKPHMTHKNIKQGNNSKISINNLEMAEGRRKKLQELVKKNGNNTCAECGKKNPEWGSYNIGVFICTSCAGFHRNLGAHISKVKSIILDNWDADQLSTMEEVGNLKAQAKYEVHFPACYRRPCPTDPDVLKEQYIRAKYEREEFIHVDRQIYTTGFMEGYLWKRGKEDGRFQQRKFVLSESDGTLKYYVKESHKEPKAKIEISKLNMTFCPKKIGNPNGAQLTYVREGSTRNIFIYSSSGSAIVDWYMAIRSVKLNKLRVAYPGTCELELAQFLTRDFLKEGWMFKTGPRSSDAYKWRWFTLDDRKLMYLEDPLDPYPKGEIFLGYHADGFAVKKGVPPGMKEQGFGFTLRTRDRIFLFGVQRDEDRIEWMKVLQSVIERPLTPQDNSMAANLVRKRSTIRHFIY
;
A
#
# COMPACT_ATOMS: atom_id res chain seq x y z
N MET A 1 -1.10 -30.41 1.22
CA MET A 1 -2.26 -30.06 0.38
C MET A 1 -3.33 -29.31 1.20
N PHE A 2 -2.99 -28.18 1.83
CA PHE A 2 -3.93 -27.39 2.65
C PHE A 2 -3.45 -25.92 2.76
N PHE A 3 -3.51 -25.16 1.68
CA PHE A 3 -3.31 -23.70 1.70
C PHE A 3 -4.11 -23.02 0.60
N LEU A 4 -5.44 -22.99 0.72
CA LEU A 4 -6.28 -22.10 -0.08
C LEU A 4 -7.37 -21.50 0.79
N SER A 5 -7.18 -20.26 1.20
CA SER A 5 -8.30 -19.43 1.69
C SER A 5 -8.13 -17.92 1.46
N ASN A 6 -6.99 -17.40 0.97
CA ASN A 6 -6.83 -15.94 0.84
C ASN A 6 -6.21 -15.44 -0.49
N ALA A 7 -6.22 -16.26 -1.54
CA ALA A 7 -5.53 -15.92 -2.79
C ALA A 7 -6.46 -15.75 -4.02
N SER A 8 -7.72 -15.36 -3.84
CA SER A 8 -8.67 -15.30 -4.97
C SER A 8 -8.30 -14.27 -6.05
N CYS A 9 -7.55 -13.20 -5.72
CA CYS A 9 -7.16 -12.19 -6.70
C CYS A 9 -5.87 -12.53 -7.47
N ILE A 10 -5.04 -13.44 -6.93
CA ILE A 10 -3.73 -13.82 -7.52
C ILE A 10 -3.84 -15.16 -8.26
N LEU A 11 -4.63 -16.13 -7.75
CA LEU A 11 -4.89 -17.37 -8.48
C LEU A 11 -5.61 -17.12 -9.81
N ASP A 12 -6.49 -16.12 -9.89
CA ASP A 12 -7.14 -15.73 -11.15
C ASP A 12 -6.14 -15.13 -12.16
N CYS A 13 -5.04 -14.53 -11.67
CA CYS A 13 -3.97 -13.98 -12.52
C CYS A 13 -3.00 -15.07 -12.98
N LEU A 14 -2.73 -16.08 -12.13
CA LEU A 14 -1.88 -17.22 -12.46
C LEU A 14 -2.58 -18.25 -13.36
N LYS A 15 -3.89 -18.50 -13.19
CA LYS A 15 -4.67 -19.35 -14.10
C LYS A 15 -4.71 -18.79 -15.53
N LYS A 16 -4.87 -17.47 -15.67
CA LYS A 16 -4.83 -16.80 -16.98
C LYS A 16 -3.47 -16.84 -17.67
N ARG A 17 -2.40 -17.19 -16.96
CA ARG A 17 -1.04 -17.31 -17.50
C ARG A 17 -0.76 -18.67 -18.14
N ALA A 18 -1.60 -19.68 -17.87
CA ALA A 18 -1.46 -21.03 -18.41
C ALA A 18 -2.33 -21.28 -19.66
N ASP A 19 -3.37 -20.47 -19.88
CA ASP A 19 -4.39 -20.69 -20.92
C ASP A 19 -4.24 -19.79 -22.17
N SER A 20 -3.10 -19.10 -22.37
CA SER A 20 -2.89 -18.29 -23.58
C SER A 20 -2.03 -19.04 -24.61
N GLU A 21 -2.64 -19.41 -25.73
CA GLU A 21 -2.04 -20.07 -26.91
C GLU A 21 -1.03 -19.20 -27.71
N ASP A 22 -0.57 -18.06 -27.18
CA ASP A 22 0.31 -17.12 -27.88
C ASP A 22 1.81 -17.25 -27.52
N ALA A 23 2.23 -18.38 -26.97
CA ALA A 23 3.61 -18.58 -26.50
C ALA A 23 4.65 -18.76 -27.62
N ASP A 24 4.24 -19.06 -28.85
CA ASP A 24 5.15 -19.40 -29.96
C ASP A 24 5.56 -18.21 -30.86
N GLU A 25 4.95 -17.03 -30.71
CA GLU A 25 5.27 -15.88 -31.60
C GLU A 25 6.37 -14.95 -31.05
N LEU A 26 6.84 -15.17 -29.82
CA LEU A 26 7.83 -14.31 -29.14
C LEU A 26 9.29 -14.81 -29.24
N ALA A 27 9.54 -15.95 -29.87
CA ALA A 27 10.90 -16.50 -30.03
C ALA A 27 11.67 -15.94 -31.25
N GLY A 28 11.01 -15.22 -32.16
CA GLY A 28 11.58 -14.84 -33.48
C GLY A 28 12.31 -13.49 -33.57
N LEU A 29 12.49 -12.74 -32.49
CA LEU A 29 12.98 -11.34 -32.55
C LEU A 29 14.35 -11.09 -31.89
N SER A 30 15.09 -12.13 -31.47
CA SER A 30 16.36 -11.95 -30.75
C SER A 30 17.64 -11.99 -31.60
N GLU A 31 17.55 -12.16 -32.92
CA GLU A 31 18.74 -12.20 -33.79
C GLU A 31 18.67 -11.20 -34.95
N ALA A 32 18.96 -9.92 -34.68
CA ALA A 32 19.47 -9.01 -35.71
C ALA A 32 20.15 -7.73 -35.17
N LYS A 33 21.45 -7.64 -35.45
CA LYS A 33 22.24 -6.42 -35.72
C LYS A 33 22.75 -5.56 -34.54
N THR A 34 23.92 -5.96 -34.06
CA THR A 34 25.00 -5.02 -33.69
C THR A 34 25.74 -4.56 -34.97
N LYS A 35 25.85 -3.25 -35.20
CA LYS A 35 27.05 -2.55 -35.76
C LYS A 35 26.78 -1.05 -36.04
N ASN A 36 27.69 -0.23 -35.51
CA ASN A 36 28.18 1.09 -35.95
C ASN A 36 27.33 2.36 -35.71
N LEU A 37 27.82 3.22 -34.81
CA LEU A 37 27.55 4.67 -34.75
C LEU A 37 28.90 5.42 -34.59
N PRO A 38 29.17 6.49 -35.36
CA PRO A 38 30.37 7.31 -35.23
C PRO A 38 30.19 8.48 -34.23
N PRO A 39 31.29 9.08 -33.72
CA PRO A 39 31.23 10.14 -32.71
C PRO A 39 31.31 11.55 -33.33
N SER A 40 30.65 12.54 -32.73
CA SER A 40 30.95 13.96 -32.98
C SER A 40 30.51 14.82 -31.78
N THR A 41 31.49 15.30 -31.01
CA THR A 41 31.98 16.70 -30.89
C THR A 41 31.01 17.72 -30.28
N GLY A 42 31.42 18.27 -29.14
CA GLY A 42 30.75 19.35 -28.44
C GLY A 42 30.92 20.72 -29.09
N GLN A 43 29.97 21.61 -28.78
CA GLN A 43 30.13 23.04 -28.97
C GLN A 43 29.37 23.87 -27.94
N LYS A 44 29.91 25.07 -27.72
CA LYS A 44 29.83 25.93 -26.55
C LYS A 44 28.50 26.67 -26.38
N ILE A 45 28.13 26.85 -25.12
CA ILE A 45 27.06 27.72 -24.62
C ILE A 45 27.48 29.20 -24.75
N ARG A 46 26.64 30.03 -25.41
CA ARG A 46 26.70 31.50 -25.31
C ARG A 46 25.47 32.02 -24.57
N LYS A 47 25.73 32.77 -23.49
CA LYS A 47 24.75 33.56 -22.73
C LYS A 47 24.37 34.82 -23.54
N PHE A 48 23.10 35.21 -23.50
CA PHE A 48 22.68 36.59 -23.72
C PHE A 48 21.72 37.04 -22.62
N LYS A 49 21.99 38.25 -22.10
CA LYS A 49 21.28 38.99 -21.07
C LYS A 49 20.46 40.13 -21.71
N HIS A 50 19.50 40.63 -20.92
CA HIS A 50 18.77 41.90 -21.02
C HIS A 50 17.58 41.93 -21.99
N GLY A 51 16.46 42.58 -21.71
CA GLY A 51 16.07 43.43 -20.57
C GLY A 51 14.63 43.91 -20.82
N PHE A 52 13.82 43.95 -19.76
CA PHE A 52 12.44 44.43 -19.79
C PHE A 52 12.40 45.95 -19.58
N ARG A 53 11.66 46.69 -20.43
CA ARG A 53 10.91 47.91 -20.06
C ARG A 53 9.68 48.14 -20.98
N PRO A 54 8.65 48.85 -20.50
CA PRO A 54 7.28 48.79 -21.03
C PRO A 54 6.89 50.00 -21.90
N PHE A 55 5.86 49.86 -22.74
CA PHE A 55 5.31 50.95 -23.56
C PHE A 55 3.84 51.28 -23.21
N GLY A 56 3.64 52.51 -22.71
CA GLY A 56 2.82 53.59 -23.29
C GLY A 56 1.38 53.37 -23.77
N ARG A 57 0.46 54.17 -23.23
CA ARG A 57 -0.92 54.43 -23.72
C ARG A 57 -0.98 55.57 -24.76
N ASN A 58 -2.08 55.56 -25.54
CA ASN A 58 -2.79 56.62 -26.30
C ASN A 58 -2.84 56.30 -27.81
N LYS A 59 -3.86 56.62 -28.63
CA LYS A 59 -5.22 57.18 -28.53
C LYS A 59 -5.89 56.98 -29.92
N HIS A 60 -7.22 56.84 -29.93
CA HIS A 60 -8.23 57.09 -30.97
C HIS A 60 -7.91 57.03 -32.50
N GLY A 61 -8.63 56.14 -33.20
CA GLY A 61 -8.99 56.23 -34.61
C GLY A 61 -10.34 55.52 -34.86
N LYS A 62 -11.28 56.20 -35.54
CA LYS A 62 -12.69 55.80 -35.76
C LYS A 62 -12.82 54.51 -36.61
N PRO A 63 -13.86 53.67 -36.40
CA PRO A 63 -14.06 52.48 -37.23
C PRO A 63 -14.77 52.83 -38.55
N HIS A 64 -14.19 52.38 -39.66
CA HIS A 64 -14.85 52.34 -40.96
C HIS A 64 -15.69 51.06 -41.02
N MET A 65 -17.02 51.19 -41.13
CA MET A 65 -17.91 50.07 -41.43
C MET A 65 -17.62 49.56 -42.84
N THR A 66 -17.16 48.32 -42.95
CA THR A 66 -17.25 47.55 -44.20
C THR A 66 -18.07 46.30 -43.90
N HIS A 67 -19.24 46.19 -44.53
CA HIS A 67 -20.03 44.97 -44.56
C HIS A 67 -19.19 43.82 -45.11
N LYS A 68 -18.74 42.91 -44.24
CA LYS A 68 -18.29 41.58 -44.66
C LYS A 68 -19.39 40.59 -44.34
N ASN A 69 -19.92 40.03 -45.42
CA ASN A 69 -20.92 38.98 -45.46
C ASN A 69 -20.64 37.89 -44.42
N ILE A 70 -21.66 37.64 -43.62
CA ILE A 70 -21.79 36.48 -42.75
C ILE A 70 -21.81 35.24 -43.66
N LYS A 71 -20.70 34.50 -43.74
CA LYS A 71 -20.72 33.09 -44.17
C LYS A 71 -21.16 32.22 -42.99
N GLN A 72 -22.44 32.28 -42.63
CA GLN A 72 -23.10 31.30 -41.77
C GLN A 72 -23.39 30.06 -42.63
N GLY A 73 -22.58 29.01 -42.50
CA GLY A 73 -22.84 27.75 -43.22
C GLY A 73 -21.73 26.70 -43.13
N ASN A 74 -20.46 27.10 -42.99
CA ASN A 74 -19.34 26.15 -42.91
C ASN A 74 -18.80 25.92 -41.48
N ASN A 75 -18.91 26.90 -40.59
CA ASN A 75 -18.44 26.75 -39.20
C ASN A 75 -19.31 25.77 -38.38
N SER A 76 -20.61 25.69 -38.65
CA SER A 76 -21.51 24.76 -37.97
C SER A 76 -21.24 23.31 -38.38
N LYS A 77 -21.05 23.03 -39.67
CA LYS A 77 -20.73 21.68 -40.18
C LYS A 77 -19.37 21.15 -39.71
N ILE A 78 -18.33 22.00 -39.70
CA ILE A 78 -17.01 21.63 -39.16
C ILE A 78 -17.09 21.35 -37.66
N SER A 79 -17.85 22.14 -36.91
CA SER A 79 -18.09 21.92 -35.48
C SER A 79 -18.83 20.60 -35.21
N ILE A 80 -19.88 20.29 -35.99
CA ILE A 80 -20.64 19.04 -35.87
C ILE A 80 -19.77 17.81 -36.19
N ASN A 81 -19.00 17.85 -37.27
CA ASN A 81 -18.09 16.75 -37.63
C ASN A 81 -17.01 16.52 -36.56
N ASN A 82 -16.50 17.58 -35.94
CA ASN A 82 -15.52 17.48 -34.86
C ASN A 82 -16.12 16.87 -33.58
N LEU A 83 -17.38 17.20 -33.27
CA LEU A 83 -18.12 16.61 -32.14
C LEU A 83 -18.41 15.12 -32.38
N GLU A 84 -18.82 14.75 -33.59
CA GLU A 84 -19.08 13.35 -33.95
C GLU A 84 -17.79 12.50 -33.89
N MET A 85 -16.68 13.03 -34.40
CA MET A 85 -15.38 12.37 -34.30
C MET A 85 -14.91 12.24 -32.85
N ALA A 86 -15.14 13.26 -32.00
CA ALA A 86 -14.80 13.19 -30.59
C ALA A 86 -15.63 12.13 -29.85
N GLU A 87 -16.92 12.03 -30.17
CA GLU A 87 -17.82 11.02 -29.63
C GLU A 87 -17.42 9.60 -30.06
N GLY A 88 -17.02 9.41 -31.33
CA GLY A 88 -16.49 8.15 -31.83
C GLY A 88 -15.21 7.71 -31.09
N ARG A 89 -14.28 8.64 -30.84
CA ARG A 89 -13.07 8.38 -30.04
C ARG A 89 -13.40 8.01 -28.60
N ARG A 90 -14.37 8.69 -27.99
CA ARG A 90 -14.84 8.39 -26.62
C ARG A 90 -15.43 6.98 -26.54
N LYS A 91 -16.25 6.57 -27.51
CA LYS A 91 -16.79 5.21 -27.61
C LYS A 91 -15.68 4.16 -27.72
N LYS A 92 -14.69 4.39 -28.58
CA LYS A 92 -13.54 3.48 -28.73
C LYS A 92 -12.71 3.36 -27.45
N LEU A 93 -12.47 4.45 -26.72
CA LEU A 93 -11.82 4.38 -25.40
C LEU A 93 -12.60 3.51 -24.41
N GLN A 94 -13.93 3.64 -24.38
CA GLN A 94 -14.78 2.81 -23.52
C GLN A 94 -14.71 1.32 -23.87
N GLU A 95 -14.53 0.98 -25.15
CA GLU A 95 -14.27 -0.39 -25.59
C GLU A 95 -12.88 -0.87 -25.15
N LEU A 96 -11.85 -0.03 -25.25
CA LEU A 96 -10.50 -0.36 -24.79
C LEU A 96 -10.42 -0.63 -23.29
N VAL A 97 -11.17 0.10 -22.46
CA VAL A 97 -11.26 -0.14 -21.00
C VAL A 97 -11.83 -1.53 -20.69
N LYS A 98 -12.71 -2.06 -21.54
CA LYS A 98 -13.32 -3.38 -21.35
C LYS A 98 -12.40 -4.54 -21.76
N LYS A 99 -11.32 -4.28 -22.50
CA LYS A 99 -10.34 -5.32 -22.85
C LYS A 99 -9.69 -5.90 -21.59
N ASN A 100 -9.32 -7.18 -21.64
CA ASN A 100 -8.69 -7.89 -20.53
C ASN A 100 -7.42 -7.13 -20.06
N GLY A 101 -7.28 -6.95 -18.74
CA GLY A 101 -6.19 -6.20 -18.11
C GLY A 101 -6.41 -4.68 -18.03
N ASN A 102 -7.13 -4.08 -18.99
CA ASN A 102 -7.47 -2.65 -18.97
C ASN A 102 -8.63 -2.32 -18.03
N ASN A 103 -9.45 -3.31 -17.66
CA ASN A 103 -10.61 -3.16 -16.77
C ASN A 103 -10.23 -2.98 -15.29
N THR A 104 -8.94 -3.00 -14.97
CA THR A 104 -8.37 -2.73 -13.65
C THR A 104 -7.25 -1.71 -13.75
N CYS A 105 -7.15 -0.82 -12.77
CA CYS A 105 -6.07 0.16 -12.66
C CYS A 105 -4.70 -0.53 -12.73
N ALA A 106 -3.83 -0.08 -13.64
CA ALA A 106 -2.48 -0.62 -13.84
C ALA A 106 -1.59 -0.56 -12.59
N GLU A 107 -1.92 0.31 -11.62
CA GLU A 107 -1.06 0.56 -10.46
C GLU A 107 -1.56 -0.13 -9.19
N CYS A 108 -2.84 0.01 -8.87
CA CYS A 108 -3.40 -0.49 -7.60
C CYS A 108 -4.47 -1.58 -7.76
N GLY A 109 -4.78 -1.98 -8.99
CA GLY A 109 -5.78 -3.02 -9.27
C GLY A 109 -7.24 -2.60 -9.04
N LYS A 110 -7.54 -1.34 -8.70
CA LYS A 110 -8.93 -0.84 -8.57
C LYS A 110 -9.67 -1.07 -9.88
N LYS A 111 -10.83 -1.75 -9.83
CA LYS A 111 -11.68 -1.99 -11.00
C LYS A 111 -12.19 -0.69 -11.62
N ASN A 112 -12.51 -0.75 -12.91
CA ASN A 112 -13.12 0.32 -13.70
C ASN A 112 -12.30 1.62 -13.68
N PRO A 113 -11.08 1.63 -14.27
CA PRO A 113 -10.30 2.86 -14.38
C PRO A 113 -11.03 3.91 -15.22
N GLU A 114 -10.89 5.17 -14.82
CA GLU A 114 -11.60 6.32 -15.41
C GLU A 114 -10.62 7.32 -16.05
N TRP A 115 -9.33 7.04 -15.98
CA TRP A 115 -8.23 7.88 -16.45
C TRP A 115 -7.24 7.06 -17.28
N GLY A 116 -6.54 7.72 -18.20
CA GLY A 116 -5.46 7.12 -18.96
C GLY A 116 -4.22 8.01 -18.98
N SER A 117 -3.03 7.42 -18.83
CA SER A 117 -1.76 8.09 -19.12
C SER A 117 -1.43 7.89 -20.59
N TYR A 118 -1.77 8.85 -21.43
CA TYR A 118 -1.76 8.67 -22.89
C TYR A 118 -0.37 8.57 -23.51
N ASN A 119 0.68 9.05 -22.83
CA ASN A 119 2.06 8.90 -23.29
C ASN A 119 2.72 7.59 -22.82
N ILE A 120 2.17 6.95 -21.78
CA ILE A 120 2.65 5.65 -21.26
C ILE A 120 1.80 4.51 -21.83
N GLY A 121 0.51 4.76 -22.10
CA GLY A 121 -0.43 3.78 -22.61
C GLY A 121 -1.15 2.95 -21.54
N VAL A 122 -1.33 3.49 -20.32
CA VAL A 122 -1.96 2.78 -19.19
C VAL A 122 -3.28 3.38 -18.74
N PHE A 123 -4.23 2.51 -18.38
CA PHE A 123 -5.51 2.82 -17.76
C PHE A 123 -5.41 2.75 -16.23
N ILE A 124 -5.79 3.84 -15.57
CA ILE A 124 -5.58 4.05 -14.13
C ILE A 124 -6.82 4.64 -13.46
N CYS A 125 -6.95 4.43 -12.15
CA CYS A 125 -8.05 5.03 -11.38
C CYS A 125 -7.78 6.49 -11.03
N THR A 126 -8.82 7.22 -10.61
CA THR A 126 -8.75 8.64 -10.24
C THR A 126 -7.67 8.96 -9.18
N SER A 127 -7.49 8.09 -8.18
CA SER A 127 -6.43 8.26 -7.17
C SER A 127 -5.02 8.11 -7.77
N CYS A 128 -4.81 7.10 -8.62
CA CYS A 128 -3.51 6.88 -9.26
C CYS A 128 -3.19 7.96 -10.30
N ALA A 129 -4.20 8.48 -11.02
CA ALA A 129 -4.03 9.65 -11.88
C ALA A 129 -3.49 10.86 -11.11
N GLY A 130 -3.87 11.04 -9.84
CA GLY A 130 -3.27 12.04 -8.95
C GLY A 130 -1.76 11.87 -8.78
N PHE A 131 -1.30 10.67 -8.48
CA PHE A 131 0.15 10.39 -8.34
C PHE A 131 0.90 10.51 -9.66
N HIS A 132 0.30 10.10 -10.79
CA HIS A 132 0.89 10.29 -12.12
C HIS A 132 1.12 11.77 -12.46
N ARG A 133 0.21 12.67 -12.06
CA ARG A 133 0.43 14.13 -12.22
C ARG A 133 1.66 14.61 -11.43
N ASN A 134 1.91 14.03 -10.25
CA ASN A 134 3.05 14.39 -9.41
C ASN A 134 4.42 13.89 -9.94
N LEU A 135 4.43 13.03 -10.97
CA LEU A 135 5.65 12.68 -11.71
C LEU A 135 6.11 13.84 -12.63
N GLY A 136 5.18 14.71 -13.02
CA GLY A 136 5.42 15.77 -13.99
C GLY A 136 5.22 15.33 -15.44
N ALA A 137 4.89 16.31 -16.29
CA ALA A 137 4.47 16.07 -17.68
C ALA A 137 5.57 15.50 -18.60
N HIS A 138 6.83 15.49 -18.15
CA HIS A 138 7.95 14.85 -18.85
C HIS A 138 7.96 13.33 -18.68
N ILE A 139 7.28 12.78 -17.65
CA ILE A 139 7.18 11.34 -17.38
C ILE A 139 5.77 10.83 -17.72
N SER A 140 4.73 11.47 -17.18
CA SER A 140 3.35 11.01 -17.36
C SER A 140 2.40 12.16 -17.64
N LYS A 141 1.54 11.96 -18.65
CA LYS A 141 0.50 12.88 -19.05
C LYS A 141 -0.84 12.16 -19.00
N VAL A 142 -1.72 12.60 -18.11
CA VAL A 142 -3.00 11.93 -17.84
C VAL A 142 -4.19 12.73 -18.35
N LYS A 143 -5.23 12.02 -18.80
CA LYS A 143 -6.54 12.55 -19.18
C LYS A 143 -7.65 11.66 -18.65
N SER A 144 -8.80 12.25 -18.37
CA SER A 144 -10.03 11.53 -18.06
C SER A 144 -10.52 10.83 -19.33
N ILE A 145 -10.94 9.58 -19.19
CA ILE A 145 -11.53 8.80 -20.28
C ILE A 145 -12.93 9.33 -20.63
N ILE A 146 -13.59 9.98 -19.66
CA ILE A 146 -14.98 10.42 -19.76
C ILE A 146 -15.07 11.91 -20.08
N LEU A 147 -14.24 12.73 -19.44
CA LEU A 147 -14.41 14.19 -19.41
C LEU A 147 -13.51 14.94 -20.39
N ASP A 148 -12.37 14.37 -20.79
CA ASP A 148 -11.39 15.06 -21.63
C ASP A 148 -11.51 14.67 -23.11
N ASN A 149 -11.11 15.59 -23.98
CA ASN A 149 -10.96 15.31 -25.41
C ASN A 149 -9.65 14.57 -25.69
N TRP A 150 -9.75 13.51 -26.50
CA TRP A 150 -8.63 12.71 -26.96
C TRP A 150 -8.44 12.90 -28.47
N ASP A 151 -7.19 12.98 -28.91
CA ASP A 151 -6.84 12.98 -30.34
C ASP A 151 -6.56 11.54 -30.83
N ALA A 152 -6.33 11.40 -32.13
CA ALA A 152 -6.12 10.11 -32.77
C ALA A 152 -4.83 9.41 -32.30
N ASP A 153 -3.75 10.15 -32.13
CA ASP A 153 -2.44 9.60 -31.73
C ASP A 153 -2.46 9.11 -30.28
N GLN A 154 -3.12 9.87 -29.39
CA GLN A 154 -3.35 9.46 -28.01
C GLN A 154 -4.18 8.18 -27.95
N LEU A 155 -5.24 8.09 -28.76
CA LEU A 155 -6.07 6.89 -28.82
C LEU A 155 -5.29 5.68 -29.36
N SER A 156 -4.49 5.89 -30.40
CA SER A 156 -3.60 4.86 -30.97
C SER A 156 -2.64 4.31 -29.93
N THR A 157 -2.02 5.18 -29.13
CA THR A 157 -1.10 4.76 -28.06
C THR A 157 -1.80 3.89 -27.01
N MET A 158 -3.02 4.25 -26.61
CA MET A 158 -3.81 3.47 -25.64
C MET A 158 -4.24 2.10 -26.20
N GLU A 159 -4.48 2.00 -27.51
CA GLU A 159 -4.81 0.75 -28.19
C GLU A 159 -3.60 -0.15 -28.38
N GLU A 160 -2.46 0.43 -28.73
CA GLU A 160 -1.22 -0.30 -29.00
C GLU A 160 -0.63 -0.89 -27.72
N VAL A 161 -0.57 -0.11 -26.64
CA VAL A 161 0.11 -0.50 -25.40
C VAL A 161 -0.84 -1.23 -24.44
N GLY A 162 -1.77 -0.51 -23.82
CA GLY A 162 -2.63 -1.05 -22.77
C GLY A 162 -1.87 -1.55 -21.53
N ASN A 163 -2.62 -1.99 -20.52
CA ASN A 163 -2.05 -2.31 -19.20
C ASN A 163 -1.14 -3.54 -19.22
N LEU A 164 -1.49 -4.58 -19.99
CA LEU A 164 -0.72 -5.82 -20.02
C LEU A 164 0.66 -5.63 -20.67
N LYS A 165 0.75 -4.92 -21.80
CA LYS A 165 2.05 -4.65 -22.43
C LYS A 165 2.86 -3.65 -21.62
N ALA A 166 2.21 -2.65 -21.03
CA ALA A 166 2.90 -1.75 -20.09
C ALA A 166 3.46 -2.52 -18.89
N GLN A 167 2.71 -3.48 -18.33
CA GLN A 167 3.22 -4.35 -17.27
C GLN A 167 4.42 -5.17 -17.75
N ALA A 168 4.36 -5.80 -18.92
CA ALA A 168 5.47 -6.56 -19.49
C ALA A 168 6.72 -5.69 -19.72
N LYS A 169 6.54 -4.41 -20.07
CA LYS A 169 7.63 -3.44 -20.27
C LYS A 169 8.24 -2.91 -18.96
N TYR A 170 7.39 -2.47 -18.03
CA TYR A 170 7.81 -1.74 -16.84
C TYR A 170 7.96 -2.61 -15.59
N GLU A 171 7.64 -3.90 -15.64
CA GLU A 171 7.73 -4.83 -14.51
C GLU A 171 8.52 -6.10 -14.87
N VAL A 172 9.55 -5.98 -15.73
CA VAL A 172 10.37 -7.09 -16.25
C VAL A 172 11.03 -7.86 -15.12
N HIS A 173 11.64 -7.15 -14.18
CA HIS A 173 12.37 -7.69 -13.02
C HIS A 173 11.65 -7.34 -11.72
N PHE A 174 10.37 -7.73 -11.61
CA PHE A 174 9.57 -7.46 -10.41
C PHE A 174 9.99 -8.35 -9.22
N PRO A 175 10.52 -7.80 -8.12
CA PRO A 175 11.00 -8.60 -7.00
C PRO A 175 9.85 -9.26 -6.24
N ALA A 176 9.96 -10.56 -5.92
CA ALA A 176 8.93 -11.26 -5.14
C ALA A 176 8.71 -10.65 -3.75
N CYS A 177 9.72 -9.99 -3.17
CA CYS A 177 9.58 -9.26 -1.92
C CYS A 177 8.83 -7.93 -2.05
N TYR A 178 8.71 -7.36 -3.26
CA TYR A 178 8.08 -6.06 -3.45
C TYR A 178 6.56 -6.17 -3.29
N ARG A 179 5.97 -5.34 -2.42
CA ARG A 179 4.51 -5.32 -2.23
C ARG A 179 3.85 -4.50 -3.33
N ARG A 180 3.07 -5.16 -4.20
CA ARG A 180 2.15 -4.45 -5.11
C ARG A 180 1.05 -3.77 -4.27
N PRO A 181 0.80 -2.46 -4.48
CA PRO A 181 -0.20 -1.76 -3.70
C PRO A 181 -1.62 -2.17 -4.13
N CYS A 182 -2.55 -2.12 -3.18
CA CYS A 182 -3.99 -2.28 -3.41
C CYS A 182 -4.73 -0.94 -3.22
N PRO A 183 -6.03 -0.85 -3.55
CA PRO A 183 -6.76 0.43 -3.49
C PRO A 183 -6.86 1.03 -2.08
N THR A 184 -6.83 0.17 -1.06
CA THR A 184 -6.92 0.54 0.36
C THR A 184 -5.55 0.82 0.99
N ASP A 185 -4.46 0.61 0.27
CA ASP A 185 -3.13 0.86 0.81
C ASP A 185 -2.87 2.37 1.02
N PRO A 186 -2.00 2.73 1.99
CA PRO A 186 -1.55 4.09 2.20
C PRO A 186 -1.00 4.74 0.94
N ASP A 187 -1.23 6.04 0.82
CA ASP A 187 -0.84 6.82 -0.36
C ASP A 187 0.67 6.75 -0.64
N VAL A 188 1.51 6.71 0.40
CA VAL A 188 2.97 6.55 0.24
C VAL A 188 3.36 5.27 -0.50
N LEU A 189 2.67 4.14 -0.27
CA LEU A 189 2.94 2.89 -0.98
C LEU A 189 2.53 2.99 -2.46
N LYS A 190 1.36 3.59 -2.74
CA LYS A 190 0.88 3.79 -4.11
C LYS A 190 1.78 4.76 -4.88
N GLU A 191 2.12 5.89 -4.29
CA GLU A 191 2.98 6.89 -4.92
C GLU A 191 4.37 6.33 -5.21
N GLN A 192 5.01 5.68 -4.23
CA GLN A 192 6.36 5.17 -4.40
C GLN A 192 6.42 3.96 -5.33
N TYR A 193 5.36 3.16 -5.44
CA TYR A 193 5.22 2.14 -6.47
C TYR A 193 5.23 2.75 -7.88
N ILE A 194 4.42 3.79 -8.11
CA ILE A 194 4.31 4.49 -9.40
C ILE A 194 5.65 5.15 -9.76
N ARG A 195 6.31 5.79 -8.78
CA ARG A 195 7.65 6.36 -8.97
C ARG A 195 8.71 5.28 -9.23
N ALA A 196 8.70 4.17 -8.49
CA ALA A 196 9.60 3.04 -8.72
C ALA A 196 9.45 2.50 -10.15
N LYS A 197 8.22 2.44 -10.66
CA LYS A 197 7.90 1.90 -11.98
C LYS A 197 8.29 2.83 -13.14
N TYR A 198 7.98 4.12 -13.05
CA TYR A 198 8.07 5.05 -14.20
C TYR A 198 9.11 6.16 -14.07
N GLU A 199 9.47 6.57 -12.85
CA GLU A 199 10.47 7.63 -12.62
C GLU A 199 11.85 7.04 -12.38
N ARG A 200 11.93 6.00 -11.56
CA ARG A 200 13.17 5.33 -11.19
C ARG A 200 13.42 4.05 -11.96
N GLU A 201 12.39 3.51 -12.61
CA GLU A 201 12.43 2.29 -13.43
C GLU A 201 13.13 1.10 -12.73
N GLU A 202 12.89 0.96 -11.42
CA GLU A 202 13.53 -0.04 -10.57
C GLU A 202 13.21 -1.47 -11.01
N PHE A 203 12.04 -1.68 -11.63
CA PHE A 203 11.64 -3.01 -12.11
C PHE A 203 12.13 -3.29 -13.54
N ILE A 204 12.85 -2.35 -14.15
CA ILE A 204 13.60 -2.55 -15.40
C ILE A 204 15.09 -2.71 -15.08
N HIS A 205 15.61 -1.92 -14.14
CA HIS A 205 17.03 -1.88 -13.80
C HIS A 205 17.28 -2.46 -12.39
N VAL A 206 17.74 -3.72 -12.34
CA VAL A 206 17.94 -4.46 -11.08
C VAL A 206 18.95 -3.76 -10.14
N ASP A 207 19.95 -3.07 -10.68
CA ASP A 207 20.93 -2.28 -9.92
C ASP A 207 20.30 -1.13 -9.11
N ARG A 208 19.09 -0.68 -9.48
CA ARG A 208 18.34 0.35 -8.76
C ARG A 208 17.54 -0.22 -7.59
N GLN A 209 17.44 -1.54 -7.43
CA GLN A 209 16.69 -2.23 -6.37
C GLN A 209 17.50 -2.33 -5.06
N ILE A 210 17.96 -1.19 -4.53
CA ILE A 210 18.89 -1.11 -3.39
C ILE A 210 18.41 -1.84 -2.11
N TYR A 211 17.10 -1.98 -1.94
CA TYR A 211 16.49 -2.68 -0.81
C TYR A 211 16.68 -4.21 -0.85
N THR A 212 17.23 -4.76 -1.93
CA THR A 212 17.48 -6.22 -2.08
C THR A 212 18.89 -6.65 -1.69
N THR A 213 19.77 -5.72 -1.33
CA THR A 213 21.20 -5.96 -1.06
C THR A 213 21.49 -6.74 0.23
N GLY A 214 20.48 -6.97 1.07
CA GLY A 214 20.64 -7.60 2.39
C GLY A 214 21.23 -6.68 3.46
N PHE A 215 21.59 -5.44 3.13
CA PHE A 215 22.10 -4.46 4.09
C PHE A 215 21.52 -3.08 3.82
N MET A 216 21.05 -2.40 4.86
CA MET A 216 20.56 -1.03 4.75
C MET A 216 20.87 -0.27 6.02
N GLU A 217 21.46 0.91 5.91
CA GLU A 217 21.61 1.81 7.04
C GLU A 217 21.17 3.23 6.72
N GLY A 218 20.80 3.98 7.75
CA GLY A 218 20.33 5.34 7.58
C GLY A 218 19.59 5.84 8.80
N TYR A 219 19.11 7.08 8.71
CA TYR A 219 18.43 7.75 9.81
C TYR A 219 16.92 7.72 9.62
N LEU A 220 16.21 7.33 10.67
CA LEU A 220 14.76 7.44 10.75
C LEU A 220 14.38 8.26 11.98
N TRP A 221 13.32 9.05 11.85
CA TRP A 221 12.71 9.72 12.99
C TRP A 221 11.95 8.70 13.81
N LYS A 222 12.42 8.41 15.01
CA LYS A 222 11.82 7.42 15.91
C LYS A 222 11.19 8.11 17.11
N ARG A 223 9.95 7.73 17.44
CA ARG A 223 9.28 8.16 18.68
C ARG A 223 9.98 7.59 19.91
N GLY A 224 10.31 8.44 20.88
CA GLY A 224 10.82 8.05 22.18
C GLY A 224 9.75 7.37 23.03
N LYS A 225 10.19 6.46 23.91
CA LYS A 225 9.28 5.64 24.74
C LYS A 225 8.61 6.48 25.83
N GLU A 226 9.40 7.32 26.51
CA GLU A 226 8.98 8.05 27.72
C GLU A 226 8.55 9.48 27.40
N ASP A 227 9.27 10.17 26.50
CA ASP A 227 9.04 11.58 26.19
C ASP A 227 8.02 11.82 25.06
N GLY A 228 7.67 10.77 24.31
CA GLY A 228 6.81 10.87 23.15
C GLY A 228 7.33 11.83 22.07
N ARG A 229 8.64 12.15 22.03
CA ARG A 229 9.20 13.02 20.98
C ARG A 229 9.82 12.18 19.88
N PHE A 230 9.71 12.65 18.64
CA PHE A 230 10.44 12.03 17.53
C PHE A 230 11.87 12.58 17.52
N GLN A 231 12.84 11.67 17.42
CA GLN A 231 14.25 12.01 17.31
C GLN A 231 14.91 11.12 16.27
N GLN A 232 15.88 11.65 15.53
CA GLN A 232 16.64 10.86 14.58
C GLN A 232 17.45 9.77 15.27
N ARG A 233 17.40 8.56 14.71
CA ARG A 233 18.17 7.40 15.16
C ARG A 233 18.74 6.69 13.95
N LYS A 234 20.00 6.26 14.04
CA LYS A 234 20.60 5.40 13.01
C LYS A 234 20.00 4.01 13.15
N PHE A 235 19.41 3.51 12.07
CA PHE A 235 18.97 2.13 11.93
C PHE A 235 19.95 1.39 11.03
N VAL A 236 20.12 0.09 11.29
CA VAL A 236 20.94 -0.81 10.48
C VAL A 236 20.20 -2.13 10.35
N LEU A 237 19.81 -2.47 9.13
CA LEU A 237 19.32 -3.79 8.73
C LEU A 237 20.50 -4.62 8.23
N SER A 238 20.62 -5.85 8.70
CA SER A 238 21.64 -6.78 8.22
C SER A 238 21.06 -8.18 8.07
N GLU A 239 21.15 -8.72 6.87
CA GLU A 239 20.78 -10.10 6.55
C GLU A 239 21.74 -11.09 7.20
N SER A 240 23.04 -10.79 7.18
CA SER A 240 24.10 -11.67 7.70
C SER A 240 23.89 -12.08 9.16
N ASP A 241 23.35 -11.18 9.99
CA ASP A 241 22.98 -11.49 11.38
C ASP A 241 21.46 -11.55 11.60
N GLY A 242 20.67 -11.35 10.55
CA GLY A 242 19.22 -11.44 10.54
C GLY A 242 18.52 -10.42 11.44
N THR A 243 19.10 -9.23 11.64
CA THR A 243 18.58 -8.24 12.59
C THR A 243 18.38 -6.84 12.03
N LEU A 244 17.41 -6.13 12.63
CA LEU A 244 17.27 -4.69 12.57
C LEU A 244 17.74 -4.09 13.90
N LYS A 245 18.76 -3.25 13.85
CA LYS A 245 19.33 -2.55 14.99
C LYS A 245 19.02 -1.07 14.92
N TYR A 246 18.98 -0.40 16.07
CA TYR A 246 19.05 1.06 16.10
C TYR A 246 19.94 1.58 17.23
N TYR A 247 20.56 2.72 16.99
CA TYR A 247 21.51 3.38 17.88
C TYR A 247 20.96 4.72 18.33
N VAL A 248 21.17 5.08 19.62
CA VAL A 248 20.75 6.38 20.15
C VAL A 248 21.61 7.50 19.58
N LYS A 249 22.92 7.27 19.55
CA LYS A 249 23.94 8.14 18.94
C LYS A 249 24.84 7.25 18.08
N GLU A 250 25.34 7.78 16.97
CA GLU A 250 26.20 7.05 16.05
C GLU A 250 27.51 6.59 16.71
N SER A 251 28.02 7.34 17.68
CA SER A 251 29.21 6.99 18.44
C SER A 251 29.05 5.78 19.37
N HIS A 252 27.83 5.29 19.59
CA HIS A 252 27.59 4.13 20.45
C HIS A 252 28.01 2.85 19.73
N LYS A 253 28.97 2.11 20.32
CA LYS A 253 29.42 0.81 19.79
C LYS A 253 28.31 -0.25 19.81
N GLU A 254 27.48 -0.22 20.85
CA GLU A 254 26.39 -1.19 21.04
C GLU A 254 25.02 -0.60 20.64
N PRO A 255 24.17 -1.39 19.96
CA PRO A 255 22.83 -0.95 19.59
C PRO A 255 21.93 -0.83 20.83
N LYS A 256 21.03 0.15 20.82
CA LYS A 256 20.02 0.31 21.89
C LYS A 256 19.01 -0.84 21.90
N ALA A 257 18.72 -1.38 20.72
CA ALA A 257 18.00 -2.63 20.58
C ALA A 257 18.48 -3.37 19.33
N LYS A 258 18.52 -4.70 19.43
CA LYS A 258 18.73 -5.63 18.33
C LYS A 258 17.43 -6.44 18.18
N ILE A 259 16.78 -6.32 17.03
CA ILE A 259 15.47 -6.92 16.76
C ILE A 259 15.64 -7.99 15.70
N GLU A 260 15.23 -9.22 15.98
CA GLU A 260 15.26 -10.31 15.01
C GLU A 260 14.22 -10.07 13.91
N ILE A 261 14.65 -10.07 12.64
CA ILE A 261 13.79 -9.74 11.50
C ILE A 261 12.65 -10.76 11.34
N SER A 262 12.90 -12.04 11.64
CA SER A 262 11.89 -13.11 11.59
C SER A 262 10.65 -12.80 12.47
N LYS A 263 10.86 -12.12 13.60
CA LYS A 263 9.83 -11.76 14.60
C LYS A 263 9.27 -10.35 14.42
N LEU A 264 9.93 -9.53 13.60
CA LEU A 264 9.54 -8.14 13.35
C LEU A 264 8.34 -8.10 12.39
N ASN A 265 7.40 -7.21 12.61
CA ASN A 265 6.44 -6.77 11.61
C ASN A 265 6.58 -5.26 11.39
N MET A 266 6.27 -4.81 10.18
CA MET A 266 6.19 -3.39 9.84
C MET A 266 4.87 -3.16 9.09
N THR A 267 4.14 -2.13 9.48
CA THR A 267 2.92 -1.68 8.81
C THR A 267 2.89 -0.16 8.75
N PHE A 268 2.35 0.40 7.67
CA PHE A 268 2.21 1.84 7.50
C PHE A 268 0.97 2.33 8.26
N CYS A 269 1.13 3.38 9.07
CA CYS A 269 0.05 3.95 9.88
C CYS A 269 0.08 5.49 9.90
N PRO A 270 0.05 6.14 8.72
CA PRO A 270 0.31 7.57 8.60
C PRO A 270 -0.67 8.43 9.41
N LYS A 271 -1.96 8.08 9.40
CA LYS A 271 -3.00 8.79 10.18
C LYS A 271 -2.76 8.71 11.68
N LYS A 272 -2.30 7.55 12.17
CA LYS A 272 -2.03 7.32 13.61
C LYS A 272 -0.84 8.14 14.09
N ILE A 273 0.21 8.24 13.26
CA ILE A 273 1.43 8.98 13.58
C ILE A 273 1.29 10.48 13.31
N GLY A 274 0.38 10.89 12.42
CA GLY A 274 0.28 12.27 11.95
C GLY A 274 1.36 12.62 10.93
N ASN A 275 1.87 11.63 10.18
CA ASN A 275 2.90 11.83 9.15
C ASN A 275 2.61 10.92 7.94
N PRO A 276 2.63 11.41 6.69
CA PRO A 276 2.30 10.61 5.50
C PRO A 276 3.23 9.40 5.29
N ASN A 277 4.44 9.47 5.83
CA ASN A 277 5.48 8.44 5.75
C ASN A 277 5.63 7.67 7.09
N GLY A 278 4.60 7.70 7.93
CA GLY A 278 4.60 7.05 9.24
C GLY A 278 4.40 5.55 9.16
N ALA A 279 5.25 4.79 9.86
CA ALA A 279 5.15 3.35 10.01
C ALA A 279 5.34 2.89 11.45
N GLN A 280 4.75 1.75 11.78
CA GLN A 280 4.86 1.08 13.06
C GLN A 280 5.60 -0.25 12.89
N LEU A 281 6.67 -0.40 13.65
CA LEU A 281 7.37 -1.65 13.87
C LEU A 281 6.79 -2.34 15.11
N THR A 282 6.46 -3.63 14.99
CA THR A 282 6.03 -4.45 16.12
C THR A 282 6.83 -5.73 16.22
N TYR A 283 7.19 -6.12 17.44
CA TYR A 283 7.81 -7.42 17.73
C TYR A 283 7.48 -7.82 19.17
N VAL A 284 7.51 -9.12 19.46
CA VAL A 284 7.31 -9.60 20.83
C VAL A 284 8.63 -9.52 21.59
N ARG A 285 8.59 -8.90 22.77
CA ARG A 285 9.72 -8.83 23.71
C ARG A 285 9.22 -9.21 25.09
N GLU A 286 9.86 -10.20 25.72
CA GLU A 286 9.50 -10.66 27.08
C GLU A 286 7.99 -10.99 27.18
N GLY A 287 7.46 -11.62 26.13
CA GLY A 287 6.07 -12.06 26.01
C GLY A 287 5.02 -10.96 25.85
N SER A 288 5.42 -9.71 25.60
CA SER A 288 4.50 -8.60 25.26
C SER A 288 4.89 -7.91 23.96
N THR A 289 3.90 -7.41 23.21
CA THR A 289 4.16 -6.67 21.97
C THR A 289 4.79 -5.32 22.27
N ARG A 290 5.97 -5.07 21.67
CA ARG A 290 6.62 -3.76 21.65
C ARG A 290 6.26 -3.01 20.37
N ASN A 291 5.70 -1.80 20.53
CA ASN A 291 5.49 -0.86 19.45
C ASN A 291 6.67 0.12 19.34
N ILE A 292 7.13 0.36 18.12
CA ILE A 292 8.07 1.43 17.77
C ILE A 292 7.49 2.19 16.58
N PHE A 293 7.32 3.50 16.74
CA PHE A 293 6.79 4.37 15.68
C PHE A 293 7.94 5.13 15.03
N ILE A 294 7.98 5.09 13.71
CA ILE A 294 9.03 5.68 12.88
C ILE A 294 8.41 6.46 11.70
N TYR A 295 9.13 7.43 11.19
CA TYR A 295 8.88 7.99 9.86
C TYR A 295 10.18 8.43 9.19
N SER A 296 10.10 8.70 7.90
CA SER A 296 11.12 9.41 7.13
C SER A 296 10.55 10.69 6.53
N SER A 297 11.38 11.73 6.36
CA SER A 297 10.98 12.89 5.55
C SER A 297 10.82 12.54 4.07
N SER A 298 11.45 11.45 3.62
CA SER A 298 11.32 10.94 2.25
C SER A 298 10.41 9.71 2.19
N GLY A 299 9.43 9.76 1.28
CA GLY A 299 8.54 8.64 0.99
C GLY A 299 9.29 7.43 0.43
N SER A 300 10.25 7.65 -0.48
CA SER A 300 11.07 6.56 -1.04
C SER A 300 11.85 5.86 0.06
N ALA A 301 12.53 6.62 0.92
CA ALA A 301 13.35 6.07 1.98
C ALA A 301 12.55 5.17 2.94
N ILE A 302 11.35 5.57 3.38
CA ILE A 302 10.55 4.70 4.27
C ILE A 302 10.04 3.45 3.56
N VAL A 303 9.74 3.54 2.26
CA VAL A 303 9.33 2.39 1.45
C VAL A 303 10.51 1.46 1.20
N ASP A 304 11.70 1.97 0.96
CA ASP A 304 12.93 1.17 0.83
C ASP A 304 13.21 0.39 2.12
N TRP A 305 13.09 1.00 3.30
CA TRP A 305 13.19 0.30 4.58
C TRP A 305 12.16 -0.83 4.71
N TYR A 306 10.92 -0.57 4.31
CA TYR A 306 9.84 -1.56 4.31
C TYR A 306 10.16 -2.73 3.35
N MET A 307 10.60 -2.44 2.13
CA MET A 307 10.96 -3.45 1.13
C MET A 307 12.23 -4.22 1.53
N ALA A 308 13.18 -3.59 2.20
CA ALA A 308 14.40 -4.25 2.67
C ALA A 308 14.10 -5.24 3.80
N ILE A 309 13.25 -4.86 4.76
CA ILE A 309 12.75 -5.80 5.78
C ILE A 309 12.04 -6.99 5.12
N ARG A 310 11.21 -6.74 4.10
CA ARG A 310 10.52 -7.80 3.34
C ARG A 310 11.51 -8.70 2.58
N SER A 311 12.53 -8.14 1.96
CA SER A 311 13.56 -8.87 1.22
C SER A 311 14.33 -9.83 2.12
N VAL A 312 14.85 -9.35 3.25
CA VAL A 312 15.59 -10.21 4.20
C VAL A 312 14.68 -11.31 4.77
N LYS A 313 13.41 -11.00 5.05
CA LYS A 313 12.44 -12.02 5.47
C LYS A 313 12.23 -13.09 4.41
N LEU A 314 12.12 -12.70 3.14
CA LEU A 314 11.91 -13.63 2.04
C LEU A 314 13.09 -14.58 1.93
N ASN A 315 14.32 -14.07 1.97
CA ASN A 315 15.51 -14.91 1.92
C ASN A 315 15.55 -15.91 3.08
N LYS A 316 15.23 -15.49 4.31
CA LYS A 316 15.14 -16.41 5.47
C LYS A 316 14.07 -17.48 5.29
N LEU A 317 12.90 -17.12 4.75
CA LEU A 317 11.83 -18.08 4.47
C LEU A 317 12.21 -19.06 3.36
N ARG A 318 12.91 -18.62 2.31
CA ARG A 318 13.40 -19.49 1.24
C ARG A 318 14.35 -20.56 1.77
N VAL A 319 15.23 -20.20 2.71
CA VAL A 319 16.13 -21.15 3.37
C VAL A 319 15.35 -22.12 4.27
N ALA A 320 14.34 -21.63 5.00
CA ALA A 320 13.53 -22.47 5.88
C ALA A 320 12.54 -23.39 5.11
N TYR A 321 12.14 -23.00 3.90
CA TYR A 321 11.12 -23.67 3.09
C TYR A 321 11.54 -23.75 1.61
N PRO A 322 12.59 -24.54 1.27
CA PRO A 322 13.21 -24.53 -0.07
C PRO A 322 12.30 -25.05 -1.20
N GLY A 323 11.19 -25.74 -0.87
CA GLY A 323 10.22 -26.25 -1.84
C GLY A 323 9.01 -25.33 -2.06
N THR A 324 8.91 -24.20 -1.36
CA THR A 324 7.75 -23.30 -1.46
C THR A 324 8.03 -22.16 -2.43
N CYS A 325 7.05 -21.86 -3.30
CA CYS A 325 7.16 -20.78 -4.27
C CYS A 325 7.35 -19.42 -3.58
N GLU A 326 8.22 -18.56 -4.11
CA GLU A 326 8.49 -17.24 -3.53
C GLU A 326 7.24 -16.36 -3.43
N LEU A 327 6.31 -16.47 -4.37
CA LEU A 327 5.04 -15.72 -4.34
C LEU A 327 4.13 -16.16 -3.19
N GLU A 328 4.22 -17.43 -2.77
CA GLU A 328 3.50 -17.93 -1.60
C GLU A 328 4.18 -17.43 -0.32
N LEU A 329 5.52 -17.51 -0.25
CA LEU A 329 6.30 -16.99 0.88
C LEU A 329 6.11 -15.47 1.07
N ALA A 330 5.96 -14.73 -0.03
CA ALA A 330 5.79 -13.28 -0.03
C ALA A 330 4.55 -12.80 0.76
N GLN A 331 3.57 -13.68 0.95
CA GLN A 331 2.35 -13.41 1.72
C GLN A 331 2.60 -13.33 3.23
N PHE A 332 3.72 -13.88 3.71
CA PHE A 332 4.06 -13.96 5.14
C PHE A 332 5.11 -12.93 5.60
N LEU A 333 5.57 -12.05 4.71
CA LEU A 333 6.67 -11.14 5.00
C LEU A 333 6.25 -10.04 5.99
N THR A 334 5.19 -9.30 5.69
CA THR A 334 4.66 -8.25 6.56
C THR A 334 3.15 -8.28 6.49
N ARG A 335 2.49 -7.86 7.56
CA ARG A 335 1.04 -7.85 7.66
C ARG A 335 0.54 -6.52 8.19
N ASP A 336 -0.56 -6.06 7.63
CA ASP A 336 -1.31 -4.94 8.18
C ASP A 336 -2.27 -5.44 9.27
N PHE A 337 -2.69 -4.52 10.13
CA PHE A 337 -3.68 -4.83 11.14
C PHE A 337 -5.04 -5.00 10.49
N LEU A 338 -5.76 -6.06 10.90
CA LEU A 338 -7.05 -6.42 10.32
C LEU A 338 -8.11 -5.35 10.60
N LYS A 339 -8.05 -4.76 11.80
CA LYS A 339 -8.86 -3.60 12.17
C LYS A 339 -8.22 -2.87 13.35
N GLU A 340 -8.38 -1.56 13.37
CA GLU A 340 -8.05 -0.72 14.50
C GLU A 340 -9.18 0.25 14.79
N GLY A 341 -9.24 0.75 16.02
CA GLY A 341 -10.25 1.72 16.41
C GLY A 341 -10.52 1.73 17.89
N TRP A 342 -11.24 2.75 18.33
CA TRP A 342 -11.61 2.89 19.72
C TRP A 342 -12.81 2.01 20.09
N MET A 343 -12.73 1.33 21.23
CA MET A 343 -13.85 0.60 21.82
C MET A 343 -13.87 0.78 23.34
N PHE A 344 -15.06 0.67 23.93
CA PHE A 344 -15.26 0.53 25.35
C PHE A 344 -14.98 -0.92 25.76
N LYS A 345 -14.36 -1.13 26.91
CA LYS A 345 -14.19 -2.45 27.53
C LYS A 345 -14.31 -2.44 29.04
N THR A 346 -14.80 -3.51 29.64
CA THR A 346 -14.78 -3.70 31.10
C THR A 346 -13.55 -4.47 31.59
N GLY A 347 -13.30 -4.43 32.90
CA GLY A 347 -12.38 -5.37 33.55
C GLY A 347 -13.03 -6.74 33.79
N PRO A 348 -12.32 -7.69 34.42
CA PRO A 348 -12.83 -9.06 34.61
C PRO A 348 -13.95 -9.16 35.64
N ARG A 349 -14.13 -8.15 36.50
CA ARG A 349 -15.18 -8.14 37.54
C ARG A 349 -16.45 -7.52 36.98
N SER A 350 -17.61 -8.01 37.41
CA SER A 350 -18.92 -7.47 37.01
C SER A 350 -19.10 -6.00 37.42
N SER A 351 -18.44 -5.57 38.49
CA SER A 351 -18.42 -4.19 38.99
C SER A 351 -17.46 -3.26 38.22
N ASP A 352 -16.64 -3.78 37.30
CA ASP A 352 -15.61 -2.96 36.65
C ASP A 352 -16.24 -1.99 35.64
N ALA A 353 -15.96 -0.70 35.81
CA ALA A 353 -16.40 0.33 34.88
C ALA A 353 -15.81 0.15 33.47
N TYR A 354 -16.57 0.59 32.47
CA TYR A 354 -16.11 0.66 31.09
C TYR A 354 -14.96 1.66 30.93
N LYS A 355 -13.96 1.28 30.16
CA LYS A 355 -12.82 2.12 29.78
C LYS A 355 -12.75 2.24 28.26
N TRP A 356 -12.56 3.46 27.77
CA TRP A 356 -12.30 3.74 26.36
C TRP A 356 -10.85 3.43 26.03
N ARG A 357 -10.61 2.55 25.06
CA ARG A 357 -9.27 2.07 24.71
C ARG A 357 -9.14 1.96 23.19
N TRP A 358 -7.93 2.21 22.69
CA TRP A 358 -7.60 1.96 21.29
C TRP A 358 -7.33 0.46 21.11
N PHE A 359 -8.01 -0.18 20.19
CA PHE A 359 -7.79 -1.58 19.86
C PHE A 359 -7.06 -1.74 18.53
N THR A 360 -6.19 -2.74 18.49
CA THR A 360 -5.46 -3.17 17.29
C THR A 360 -5.59 -4.68 17.17
N LEU A 361 -6.18 -5.16 16.09
CA LEU A 361 -6.25 -6.58 15.76
C LEU A 361 -5.10 -6.95 14.81
N ASP A 362 -4.02 -7.50 15.40
CA ASP A 362 -2.84 -8.01 14.70
C ASP A 362 -2.99 -9.52 14.52
N ASP A 363 -3.55 -9.95 13.39
CA ASP A 363 -3.87 -11.36 13.11
C ASP A 363 -4.72 -11.99 14.24
N ARG A 364 -4.19 -12.93 15.03
CA ARG A 364 -4.89 -13.53 16.18
C ARG A 364 -4.78 -12.76 17.49
N LYS A 365 -4.14 -11.59 17.50
CA LYS A 365 -3.82 -10.87 18.72
C LYS A 365 -4.59 -9.55 18.77
N LEU A 366 -5.62 -9.51 19.60
CA LEU A 366 -6.38 -8.31 19.89
C LEU A 366 -5.74 -7.56 21.06
N MET A 367 -5.06 -6.47 20.75
CA MET A 367 -4.35 -5.61 21.71
C MET A 367 -5.21 -4.41 22.05
N TYR A 368 -5.14 -3.92 23.30
CA TYR A 368 -5.75 -2.66 23.68
C TYR A 368 -4.76 -1.72 24.39
N LEU A 369 -4.81 -0.45 24.02
CA LEU A 369 -3.90 0.62 24.45
C LEU A 369 -4.69 1.78 25.05
N GLU A 370 -4.04 2.59 25.87
CA GLU A 370 -4.63 3.82 26.39
C GLU A 370 -4.47 4.95 25.37
N ASP A 371 -3.28 5.06 24.79
CA ASP A 371 -2.99 5.89 23.64
C ASP A 371 -2.61 5.02 22.42
N PRO A 372 -3.07 5.32 21.19
CA PRO A 372 -2.70 4.55 19.99
C PRO A 372 -1.18 4.46 19.73
N LEU A 373 -0.41 5.42 20.25
CA LEU A 373 1.05 5.50 20.15
C LEU A 373 1.78 4.98 21.39
N ASP A 374 1.07 4.30 22.30
CA ASP A 374 1.69 3.65 23.46
C ASP A 374 2.73 2.60 23.03
N PRO A 375 3.92 2.56 23.67
CA PRO A 375 4.97 1.62 23.33
C PRO A 375 4.62 0.18 23.68
N TYR A 376 3.67 -0.04 24.59
CA TYR A 376 3.22 -1.36 25.02
C TYR A 376 1.70 -1.36 25.21
N PRO A 377 1.00 -2.44 24.83
CA PRO A 377 -0.41 -2.56 25.11
C PRO A 377 -0.68 -2.80 26.60
N LYS A 378 -1.81 -2.28 27.08
CA LYS A 378 -2.31 -2.51 28.44
C LYS A 378 -2.79 -3.96 28.62
N GLY A 379 -3.17 -4.63 27.53
CA GLY A 379 -3.42 -6.06 27.51
C GLY A 379 -3.55 -6.60 26.09
N GLU A 380 -3.40 -7.91 25.98
CA GLU A 380 -3.32 -8.66 24.74
C GLU A 380 -4.22 -9.88 24.90
N ILE A 381 -5.14 -10.08 23.95
CA ILE A 381 -6.10 -11.18 23.93
C ILE A 381 -5.77 -12.03 22.71
N PHE A 382 -5.44 -13.30 22.94
CA PHE A 382 -5.28 -14.27 21.86
C PHE A 382 -6.67 -14.77 21.42
N LEU A 383 -6.92 -14.75 20.11
CA LEU A 383 -8.12 -15.25 19.47
C LEU A 383 -7.87 -16.67 18.96
N GLY A 384 -8.35 -17.64 19.74
CA GLY A 384 -8.30 -19.05 19.38
C GLY A 384 -9.37 -19.45 18.37
N TYR A 385 -9.62 -20.75 18.27
CA TYR A 385 -10.54 -21.32 17.30
C TYR A 385 -11.93 -21.53 17.90
N HIS A 386 -12.99 -21.43 17.08
CA HIS A 386 -14.36 -21.56 17.55
C HIS A 386 -14.66 -22.92 18.22
N ALA A 387 -14.07 -24.01 17.72
CA ALA A 387 -14.24 -25.34 18.28
C ALA A 387 -13.70 -25.44 19.72
N ASP A 388 -12.81 -24.53 20.12
CA ASP A 388 -12.26 -24.44 21.47
C ASP A 388 -13.05 -23.48 22.37
N GLY A 389 -14.29 -23.16 22.01
CA GLY A 389 -15.18 -22.31 22.79
C GLY A 389 -15.04 -20.81 22.54
N PHE A 390 -14.16 -20.38 21.63
CA PHE A 390 -14.09 -18.97 21.23
C PHE A 390 -15.34 -18.57 20.44
N ALA A 391 -15.92 -17.41 20.74
CA ALA A 391 -17.08 -16.92 20.02
C ALA A 391 -17.21 -15.40 20.17
N VAL A 392 -17.76 -14.74 19.16
CA VAL A 392 -18.22 -13.35 19.25
C VAL A 392 -19.73 -13.29 19.10
N LYS A 393 -20.43 -12.58 19.99
CA LYS A 393 -21.90 -12.48 19.99
C LYS A 393 -22.36 -11.04 20.20
N LYS A 394 -23.47 -10.67 19.57
CA LYS A 394 -24.10 -9.35 19.72
C LYS A 394 -24.71 -9.20 21.11
N GLY A 395 -24.62 -8.01 21.68
CA GLY A 395 -25.13 -7.67 23.01
C GLY A 395 -24.22 -8.11 24.15
N VAL A 396 -24.68 -7.84 25.38
CA VAL A 396 -24.04 -8.24 26.63
C VAL A 396 -24.90 -9.27 27.37
N PRO A 397 -24.34 -10.10 28.27
CA PRO A 397 -25.11 -11.04 29.05
C PRO A 397 -26.16 -10.34 29.94
N PRO A 398 -27.28 -11.00 30.28
CA PRO A 398 -28.28 -10.44 31.19
C PRO A 398 -27.66 -9.97 32.51
N GLY A 399 -28.12 -8.83 33.01
CA GLY A 399 -27.63 -8.23 34.27
C GLY A 399 -26.31 -7.45 34.15
N MET A 400 -25.64 -7.47 32.99
CA MET A 400 -24.47 -6.64 32.73
C MET A 400 -24.87 -5.31 32.08
N LYS A 401 -24.25 -4.21 32.52
CA LYS A 401 -24.47 -2.90 31.91
C LYS A 401 -23.93 -2.89 30.48
N GLU A 402 -24.72 -2.45 29.51
CA GLU A 402 -24.27 -2.23 28.13
C GLU A 402 -23.76 -0.78 27.98
N GLN A 403 -22.72 -0.58 27.14
CA GLN A 403 -22.19 0.74 26.80
C GLN A 403 -22.18 0.93 25.29
N GLY A 404 -23.03 1.83 24.79
CA GLY A 404 -23.20 2.03 23.35
C GLY A 404 -23.79 0.78 22.67
N PHE A 405 -23.26 0.43 21.50
CA PHE A 405 -23.59 -0.82 20.81
C PHE A 405 -22.68 -1.95 21.30
N GLY A 406 -23.18 -2.76 22.22
CA GLY A 406 -22.43 -3.80 22.90
C GLY A 406 -22.31 -5.10 22.11
N PHE A 407 -21.22 -5.80 22.37
CA PHE A 407 -20.99 -7.17 21.94
C PHE A 407 -20.02 -7.89 22.90
N THR A 408 -20.01 -9.21 22.85
CA THR A 408 -19.17 -10.06 23.69
C THR A 408 -18.15 -10.85 22.89
N LEU A 409 -16.96 -11.00 23.43
CA LEU A 409 -15.95 -11.95 22.97
C LEU A 409 -15.72 -12.97 24.07
N ARG A 410 -16.14 -14.22 23.84
CA ARG A 410 -15.86 -15.35 24.72
C ARG A 410 -14.52 -15.96 24.33
N THR A 411 -13.66 -16.15 25.32
CA THR A 411 -12.42 -16.94 25.26
C THR A 411 -12.54 -18.12 26.23
N ARG A 412 -11.56 -19.03 26.27
CA ARG A 412 -11.57 -20.17 27.23
C ARG A 412 -11.64 -19.71 28.70
N ASP A 413 -10.90 -18.66 29.03
CA ASP A 413 -10.72 -18.24 30.42
C ASP A 413 -11.67 -17.11 30.86
N ARG A 414 -12.24 -16.37 29.89
CA ARG A 414 -12.95 -15.12 30.18
C ARG A 414 -13.91 -14.69 29.06
N ILE A 415 -15.01 -14.06 29.46
CA ILE A 415 -15.86 -13.25 28.57
C ILE A 415 -15.43 -11.79 28.66
N PHE A 416 -15.17 -11.17 27.51
CA PHE A 416 -14.89 -9.75 27.37
C PHE A 416 -16.15 -9.05 26.89
N LEU A 417 -16.51 -7.96 27.57
CA LEU A 417 -17.60 -7.08 27.17
C LEU A 417 -17.03 -5.87 26.46
N PHE A 418 -17.46 -5.66 25.23
CA PHE A 418 -17.07 -4.54 24.40
C PHE A 418 -18.27 -3.68 24.05
N GLY A 419 -18.00 -2.42 23.70
CA GLY A 419 -19.00 -1.48 23.25
C GLY A 419 -18.39 -0.47 22.29
N VAL A 420 -19.17 0.00 21.33
CA VAL A 420 -18.76 1.02 20.36
C VAL A 420 -19.83 2.10 20.21
N GLN A 421 -19.46 3.22 19.59
CA GLN A 421 -20.35 4.37 19.45
C GLN A 421 -21.39 4.20 18.34
N ARG A 422 -21.09 3.45 17.28
CA ARG A 422 -21.96 3.25 16.11
C ARG A 422 -22.20 1.76 15.87
N ASP A 423 -23.39 1.39 15.41
CA ASP A 423 -23.69 -0.02 15.13
C ASP A 423 -22.89 -0.56 13.94
N GLU A 424 -22.60 0.29 12.94
CA GLU A 424 -21.72 -0.06 11.82
C GLU A 424 -20.34 -0.55 12.32
N ASP A 425 -19.74 0.16 13.28
CA ASP A 425 -18.47 -0.26 13.88
C ASP A 425 -18.60 -1.60 14.60
N ARG A 426 -19.73 -1.87 15.27
CA ARG A 426 -19.98 -3.14 15.96
C ARG A 426 -20.02 -4.27 14.94
N ILE A 427 -20.77 -4.09 13.86
CA ILE A 427 -20.91 -5.07 12.78
C ILE A 427 -19.53 -5.36 12.18
N GLU A 428 -18.74 -4.34 11.88
CA GLU A 428 -17.40 -4.50 11.32
C GLU A 428 -16.43 -5.21 12.27
N TRP A 429 -16.40 -4.82 13.55
CA TRP A 429 -15.57 -5.47 14.58
C TRP A 429 -15.97 -6.92 14.77
N MET A 430 -17.26 -7.22 14.90
CA MET A 430 -17.74 -8.58 15.05
C MET A 430 -17.39 -9.42 13.82
N LYS A 431 -17.59 -8.90 12.61
CA LYS A 431 -17.27 -9.59 11.36
C LYS A 431 -15.79 -9.98 11.29
N VAL A 432 -14.88 -9.06 11.60
CA VAL A 432 -13.43 -9.34 11.53
C VAL A 432 -12.96 -10.25 12.66
N LEU A 433 -13.55 -10.16 13.86
CA LEU A 433 -13.23 -11.07 14.96
C LEU A 433 -13.72 -12.49 14.64
N GLN A 434 -14.93 -12.61 14.09
CA GLN A 434 -15.52 -13.88 13.69
C GLN A 434 -14.67 -14.58 12.62
N SER A 435 -14.23 -13.85 11.58
CA SER A 435 -13.40 -14.45 10.51
C SER A 435 -12.06 -14.98 11.03
N VAL A 436 -11.48 -14.39 12.07
CA VAL A 436 -10.25 -14.89 12.71
C VAL A 436 -10.53 -16.16 13.53
N ILE A 437 -11.64 -16.19 14.26
CA ILE A 437 -12.05 -17.31 15.12
C ILE A 437 -12.50 -18.54 14.30
N GLU A 438 -13.01 -18.32 13.08
CA GLU A 438 -13.39 -19.38 12.14
C GLU A 438 -12.20 -20.02 11.41
N ARG A 439 -11.05 -19.35 11.37
CA ARG A 439 -9.84 -19.91 10.77
C ARG A 439 -9.21 -20.95 11.71
N PRO A 440 -8.91 -22.19 11.25
CA PRO A 440 -8.17 -23.18 12.04
C PRO A 440 -6.82 -22.67 12.54
N LEU A 441 -6.36 -23.18 13.68
CA LEU A 441 -5.05 -22.82 14.25
C LEU A 441 -3.92 -23.48 13.48
N THR A 442 -2.86 -22.72 13.23
CA THR A 442 -1.59 -23.21 12.68
C THR A 442 -0.61 -23.55 13.81
N PRO A 443 0.44 -24.35 13.56
CA PRO A 443 1.52 -24.57 14.53
C PRO A 443 2.16 -23.26 15.03
N GLN A 444 2.28 -22.26 14.16
CA GLN A 444 2.79 -20.93 14.49
C GLN A 444 1.84 -20.19 15.44
N ASP A 445 0.52 -20.33 15.26
CA ASP A 445 -0.48 -19.76 16.17
C ASP A 445 -0.37 -20.35 17.57
N ASN A 446 -0.16 -21.67 17.67
CA ASN A 446 0.02 -22.35 18.96
C ASN A 446 1.28 -21.87 19.68
N SER A 447 2.39 -21.72 18.94
CA SER A 447 3.63 -21.14 19.49
C SER A 447 3.44 -19.70 19.95
N MET A 448 2.68 -18.89 19.20
CA MET A 448 2.34 -17.52 19.59
C MET A 448 1.53 -17.49 20.90
N ALA A 449 0.49 -18.33 21.00
CA ALA A 449 -0.38 -18.41 22.17
C ALA A 449 0.41 -18.77 23.45
N ALA A 450 1.36 -19.71 23.34
CA ALA A 450 2.20 -20.14 24.46
C ALA A 450 3.15 -19.04 24.97
N ASN A 451 3.61 -18.16 24.08
CA ASN A 451 4.63 -17.14 24.40
C ASN A 451 4.03 -15.80 24.88
N LEU A 452 2.71 -15.63 24.84
CA LEU A 452 2.06 -14.39 25.28
C LEU A 452 1.89 -14.33 26.80
N VAL A 453 2.42 -13.28 27.42
CA VAL A 453 2.27 -13.05 28.85
C VAL A 453 0.86 -12.56 29.15
N ARG A 454 0.14 -13.34 29.96
CA ARG A 454 -1.20 -12.99 30.46
C ARG A 454 -1.07 -11.91 31.54
N LYS A 455 -1.18 -10.63 31.16
CA LYS A 455 -0.99 -9.50 32.08
C LYS A 455 -1.98 -9.41 33.26
N ARG A 456 -3.05 -10.23 33.28
CA ARG A 456 -3.92 -10.47 34.46
C ARG A 456 -4.63 -11.83 34.35
N SER A 457 -4.21 -12.84 35.10
CA SER A 457 -4.96 -14.08 35.33
C SER A 457 -5.63 -14.03 36.70
N THR A 458 -6.80 -13.40 36.82
CA THR A 458 -7.71 -13.78 37.90
C THR A 458 -8.51 -14.97 37.42
N ILE A 459 -7.98 -16.16 37.68
CA ILE A 459 -8.76 -17.40 37.66
C ILE A 459 -9.82 -17.23 38.74
N ARG A 460 -11.09 -17.12 38.33
CA ARG A 460 -12.21 -17.58 39.16
C ARG A 460 -13.03 -18.48 38.28
N HIS A 461 -13.02 -19.77 38.62
CA HIS A 461 -13.99 -20.74 38.13
C HIS A 461 -15.37 -20.16 38.42
N PHE A 462 -16.09 -19.75 37.38
CA PHE A 462 -17.54 -19.69 37.47
C PHE A 462 -18.02 -21.07 37.03
N ILE A 463 -18.18 -21.95 38.01
CA ILE A 463 -19.11 -23.07 37.88
C ILE A 463 -20.49 -22.41 37.90
N TYR A 464 -21.19 -22.47 36.77
CA TYR A 464 -22.63 -22.30 36.70
C TYR A 464 -23.19 -23.52 35.98
#